data_AF-A0A3C1WM98-F1
#
_entry.id   AF-A0A3C1WM98-F1
#
_cell.length_a   1.000
_cell.length_b   1.000
_cell.length_c   1.000
_cell.angle_alpha   90.00
_cell.angle_beta   90.00
_cell.angle_gamma   90.00
#
_symmetry.space_group_name_H-M   'P 1'
#
loop_
_entity.id
_entity.type
_entity.pdbx_description
1 polymer ?
#
loop_
_entity_poly.entity_id
_entity_poly.type
_entity_poly.pdbx_seq_one_letter_code
_entity_poly.pdbx_strand_id
1 'polypeptide(L)'
;MQLYFRPRMWHNLAKSILKYRLWLLIIVAAVTGFMGYKAKDIQLTYSFAKVIPVDHPKYIDYMHFQEKFGEDGNVMVLGVLPGNLFDFYFFQSWYRFTDSLKAIDGVENVLSICKSYIASKDTSTGKLSITPVFPNVPKSSHELDSLKEIFLSLPFYEGKIYEPETGATLVAVRISKAKLDSKDRIKVVNEIKRLGNNFTLKTGKEIHYSGLPMIRTVMATQVADELNLFLLLAALITGLVLLILLRSLYAVVFSLLVVGISVVWTLGTIVLLGYKITLLTGLIPPLVVVIGITNCVYLLNKYHIEFRKSGDKLKALELVTEKIGLATLFTNLTAAIGFGVFYFTSSSVLKEFGLVAGLNISGIFLISVVIIPCVFSYLPVPKTAQLKYLEHKFLNRILDTFKFWVTNYRKQIYIITALIVVISAIGMSRITATGFIVDDIPHNDKLYTDLKFFESHFKGVMPFDILIEGKEKNAIKKSNTLKKIDQLQDTLATYPEFSKPLSIVEAIKFINQANAGGDKSQ
;
A
#
# COMPACT_ATOMS: atom_id res chain seq x y z
N MET A 1 44.50 -0.87 7.35
CA MET A 1 43.90 -0.54 6.04
C MET A 1 43.32 0.89 6.01
N GLN A 2 44.06 1.89 6.50
CA GLN A 2 43.59 3.29 6.68
C GLN A 2 44.42 4.32 5.89
N LEU A 3 45.30 3.88 4.97
CA LEU A 3 46.43 4.72 4.53
C LEU A 3 46.65 4.84 3.02
N TYR A 4 45.71 4.43 2.16
CA TYR A 4 45.95 4.44 0.69
C TYR A 4 44.96 5.20 -0.20
N PHE A 5 43.83 5.70 0.32
CA PHE A 5 43.01 6.65 -0.45
C PHE A 5 43.52 8.08 -0.20
N ARG A 6 44.29 8.59 -1.16
CA ARG A 6 45.10 9.82 -1.10
C ARG A 6 44.33 11.02 -0.52
N PRO A 7 44.81 11.64 0.58
CA PRO A 7 44.39 12.97 1.04
C PRO A 7 44.39 14.00 -0.11
N ARG A 8 45.34 13.83 -1.05
CA ARG A 8 45.50 14.66 -2.25
C ARG A 8 44.27 14.66 -3.19
N MET A 9 43.53 13.55 -3.30
CA MET A 9 42.36 13.49 -4.18
C MET A 9 41.20 14.31 -3.60
N TRP A 10 40.92 14.12 -2.32
CA TRP A 10 39.88 14.87 -1.61
C TRP A 10 40.22 16.34 -1.47
N HIS A 11 41.49 16.66 -1.26
CA HIS A 11 41.98 18.02 -1.28
C HIS A 11 41.76 18.69 -2.66
N ASN A 12 42.11 18.01 -3.75
CA ASN A 12 41.88 18.53 -5.11
C ASN A 12 40.38 18.64 -5.43
N LEU A 13 39.56 17.70 -4.96
CA LEU A 13 38.11 17.72 -5.10
C LEU A 13 37.50 18.92 -4.35
N ALA A 14 37.91 19.15 -3.10
CA ALA A 14 37.48 20.28 -2.28
C ALA A 14 37.81 21.63 -2.94
N LYS A 15 39.05 21.78 -3.43
CA LYS A 15 39.46 22.96 -4.20
C LYS A 15 38.65 23.13 -5.48
N SER A 16 38.40 22.05 -6.20
CA SER A 16 37.63 22.10 -7.45
C SER A 16 36.17 22.48 -7.20
N ILE A 17 35.54 21.94 -6.15
CA ILE A 17 34.18 22.29 -5.75
C ILE A 17 34.07 23.79 -5.47
N LEU A 18 35.02 24.35 -4.69
CA LEU A 18 35.01 25.78 -4.37
C LEU A 18 35.37 26.65 -5.58
N LYS A 19 36.30 26.22 -6.45
CA LYS A 19 36.69 26.95 -7.67
C LYS A 19 35.54 27.04 -8.67
N TYR A 20 34.82 25.95 -8.90
CA TYR A 20 33.72 25.87 -9.87
C TYR A 20 32.33 25.98 -9.22
N ARG A 21 32.25 26.52 -8.01
CA ARG A 21 31.03 26.55 -7.19
C ARG A 21 29.79 27.10 -7.91
N LEU A 22 29.94 28.15 -8.73
CA LEU A 22 28.82 28.72 -9.48
C LEU A 22 28.30 27.75 -10.54
N TRP A 23 29.21 27.16 -11.32
CA TRP A 23 28.87 26.16 -12.34
C TRP A 23 28.24 24.91 -11.73
N LEU A 24 28.77 24.42 -10.61
CA LEU A 24 28.19 23.28 -9.91
C LEU A 24 26.77 23.57 -9.38
N LEU A 25 26.53 24.76 -8.84
CA LEU A 25 25.18 25.17 -8.42
C LEU A 25 24.23 25.27 -9.61
N ILE A 26 24.68 25.80 -10.76
CA ILE A 26 23.89 25.85 -11.99
C ILE A 26 23.57 24.44 -12.48
N ILE A 27 24.55 23.52 -12.50
CA ILE A 27 24.34 22.12 -12.89
C ILE A 27 23.32 21.46 -11.97
N VAL A 28 23.49 21.59 -10.64
CA VAL A 28 22.54 21.02 -9.68
C VAL A 28 21.15 21.61 -9.87
N ALA A 29 21.03 22.92 -10.08
CA ALA A 29 19.75 23.58 -10.35
C ALA A 29 19.12 23.08 -11.67
N ALA A 30 19.90 22.92 -12.74
CA ALA A 30 19.44 22.43 -14.03
C ALA A 30 18.97 20.96 -13.95
N VAL A 31 19.76 20.09 -13.31
CA VAL A 31 19.38 18.69 -13.07
C VAL A 31 18.14 18.61 -12.19
N THR A 32 18.05 19.45 -11.15
CA THR A 32 16.86 19.52 -10.30
C THR A 32 15.64 20.00 -11.07
N GLY A 33 15.79 20.99 -11.95
CA GLY A 33 14.72 21.47 -12.82
C GLY A 33 14.23 20.37 -13.78
N PHE A 34 15.16 19.61 -14.37
CA PHE A 34 14.83 18.45 -15.21
C PHE A 34 14.13 17.34 -14.42
N MET A 35 14.65 16.98 -13.25
CA MET A 35 14.04 15.98 -12.37
C MET A 35 12.66 16.43 -11.88
N GLY A 36 12.49 17.72 -11.56
CA GLY A 36 11.21 18.31 -11.19
C GLY A 36 10.21 18.36 -12.34
N TYR A 37 10.68 18.59 -13.57
CA TYR A 37 9.84 18.46 -14.77
C TYR A 37 9.33 17.02 -14.92
N LYS A 38 10.21 16.03 -14.78
CA LYS A 38 9.83 14.60 -14.83
C LYS A 38 8.93 14.20 -13.67
N ALA A 39 9.14 14.74 -12.47
CA ALA A 39 8.31 14.45 -11.31
C ALA A 39 6.83 14.85 -11.48
N LYS A 40 6.49 15.73 -12.45
CA LYS A 40 5.09 16.04 -12.77
C LYS A 40 4.32 14.85 -13.35
N ASP A 41 5.01 13.94 -14.02
CA ASP A 41 4.42 12.76 -14.65
C ASP A 41 4.28 11.58 -13.68
N ILE A 42 4.38 11.84 -12.36
CA ILE A 42 4.33 10.79 -11.36
C ILE A 42 2.95 10.15 -11.30
N GLN A 43 2.94 8.82 -11.31
CA GLN A 43 1.72 8.02 -11.27
C GLN A 43 1.73 7.12 -10.04
N LEU A 44 0.59 7.06 -9.35
CA LEU A 44 0.35 6.02 -8.36
C LEU A 44 0.07 4.70 -9.08
N THR A 45 0.58 3.60 -8.54
CA THR A 45 0.15 2.28 -8.99
C THR A 45 -1.24 1.99 -8.46
N TYR A 46 -2.13 1.53 -9.32
CA TYR A 46 -3.46 1.06 -8.94
C TYR A 46 -3.60 -0.46 -9.11
N SER A 47 -2.66 -1.12 -9.78
CA SER A 47 -2.62 -2.57 -9.94
C SER A 47 -2.08 -3.25 -8.69
N PHE A 48 -2.44 -4.52 -8.51
CA PHE A 48 -1.94 -5.32 -7.39
C PHE A 48 -0.41 -5.40 -7.40
N ALA A 49 0.21 -5.32 -6.22
CA ALA A 49 1.65 -5.50 -6.07
C ALA A 49 2.02 -6.92 -6.52
N LYS A 50 2.92 -7.03 -7.50
CA LYS A 50 3.48 -8.33 -7.92
C LYS A 50 4.51 -8.78 -6.88
N VAL A 51 3.99 -9.25 -5.74
CA VAL A 51 4.80 -9.73 -4.61
C VAL A 51 5.46 -11.07 -4.98
N ILE A 52 4.71 -11.94 -5.66
CA ILE A 52 5.20 -13.22 -6.18
C ILE A 52 6.03 -12.96 -7.46
N PRO A 53 7.21 -13.59 -7.60
CA PRO A 53 8.03 -13.48 -8.80
C PRO A 53 7.29 -13.94 -10.06
N VAL A 54 7.52 -13.26 -11.19
CA VAL A 54 6.80 -13.52 -12.45
C VAL A 54 7.19 -14.85 -13.10
N ASP A 55 8.36 -15.38 -12.77
CA ASP A 55 8.91 -16.65 -13.19
C ASP A 55 8.49 -17.82 -12.29
N HIS A 56 7.82 -17.55 -11.16
CA HIS A 56 7.39 -18.60 -10.24
C HIS A 56 6.24 -19.42 -10.86
N PRO A 57 6.25 -20.77 -10.81
CA PRO A 57 5.22 -21.62 -11.42
C PRO A 57 3.80 -21.26 -11.01
N LYS A 58 3.58 -20.97 -9.71
CA LYS A 58 2.26 -20.54 -9.21
C LYS A 58 1.77 -19.22 -9.78
N TYR A 59 2.67 -18.30 -10.13
CA TYR A 59 2.28 -17.06 -10.79
C TYR A 59 1.83 -17.35 -12.23
N ILE A 60 2.54 -18.22 -12.94
CA ILE A 60 2.18 -18.65 -14.30
C ILE A 60 0.84 -19.39 -14.30
N ASP A 61 0.64 -20.33 -13.37
CA ASP A 61 -0.63 -21.05 -13.18
C ASP A 61 -1.79 -20.06 -12.95
N TYR A 62 -1.57 -19.05 -12.10
CA TYR A 62 -2.56 -18.02 -11.81
C TYR A 62 -2.86 -17.14 -13.04
N MET A 63 -1.84 -16.76 -13.81
CA MET A 63 -2.05 -16.00 -15.04
C MET A 63 -2.86 -16.80 -16.08
N HIS A 64 -2.56 -18.09 -16.26
CA HIS A 64 -3.36 -18.95 -17.14
C HIS A 64 -4.79 -19.14 -16.65
N PHE A 65 -4.99 -19.23 -15.33
CA PHE A 65 -6.32 -19.23 -14.73
C PHE A 65 -7.08 -17.94 -15.08
N GLN A 66 -6.45 -16.78 -14.89
CA GLN A 66 -7.05 -15.48 -15.20
C GLN A 66 -7.37 -15.30 -16.68
N GLU A 67 -6.52 -15.79 -17.59
CA GLU A 67 -6.77 -15.74 -19.04
C GLU A 67 -8.01 -16.54 -19.44
N LYS A 68 -8.24 -17.67 -18.77
CA LYS A 68 -9.34 -18.60 -19.10
C LYS A 68 -10.66 -18.26 -18.40
N PHE A 69 -10.59 -17.82 -17.15
CA PHE A 69 -11.76 -17.63 -16.28
C PHE A 69 -12.05 -16.16 -15.96
N GLY A 70 -11.10 -15.26 -16.19
CA GLY A 70 -11.19 -13.86 -15.80
C GLY A 70 -10.59 -13.58 -14.42
N GLU A 71 -10.69 -12.33 -13.97
CA GLU A 71 -10.16 -11.86 -12.69
C GLU A 71 -11.31 -11.59 -11.71
N ASP A 72 -11.29 -12.27 -10.55
CA ASP A 72 -12.27 -12.08 -9.47
C ASP A 72 -11.93 -10.92 -8.53
N GLY A 73 -10.77 -10.28 -8.73
CA GLY A 73 -10.31 -9.11 -7.98
C GLY A 73 -11.15 -7.84 -8.18
N ASN A 74 -12.20 -7.91 -8.98
CA ASN A 74 -12.97 -6.79 -9.50
C ASN A 74 -14.32 -6.59 -8.81
N VAL A 75 -14.65 -7.42 -7.83
CA VAL A 75 -15.95 -7.36 -7.12
C VAL A 75 -15.81 -6.55 -5.84
N MET A 76 -16.63 -5.51 -5.73
CA MET A 76 -16.89 -4.77 -4.50
C MET A 76 -18.20 -5.28 -3.90
N VAL A 77 -18.26 -5.47 -2.59
CA VAL A 77 -19.46 -5.94 -1.91
C VAL A 77 -20.00 -4.89 -0.94
N LEU A 78 -21.33 -4.79 -0.88
CA LEU A 78 -22.06 -3.87 -0.02
C LEU A 78 -23.06 -4.68 0.78
N GLY A 79 -22.99 -4.60 2.11
CA GLY A 79 -23.79 -5.38 3.03
C GLY A 79 -24.65 -4.50 3.91
N VAL A 80 -25.84 -4.96 4.25
CA VAL A 80 -26.75 -4.25 5.17
C VAL A 80 -27.52 -5.25 6.02
N LEU A 81 -27.76 -4.88 7.27
CA LEU A 81 -28.66 -5.59 8.18
C LEU A 81 -29.99 -4.82 8.28
N PRO A 82 -31.02 -5.20 7.50
CA PRO A 82 -32.28 -4.47 7.46
C PRO A 82 -33.14 -4.67 8.70
N GLY A 83 -33.01 -5.81 9.39
CA GLY A 83 -34.00 -6.31 10.37
C GLY A 83 -35.12 -7.07 9.65
N ASN A 84 -35.87 -6.38 8.78
CA ASN A 84 -36.81 -7.03 7.85
C ASN A 84 -36.46 -6.68 6.40
N LEU A 85 -35.83 -7.62 5.69
CA LEU A 85 -35.42 -7.45 4.29
C LEU A 85 -36.60 -7.23 3.34
N PHE A 86 -37.74 -7.86 3.63
CA PHE A 86 -38.94 -7.79 2.82
C PHE A 86 -39.95 -6.75 3.34
N ASP A 87 -39.49 -5.80 4.17
CA ASP A 87 -40.27 -4.59 4.39
C ASP A 87 -40.44 -3.82 3.07
N PHE A 88 -41.67 -3.40 2.77
CA PHE A 88 -42.00 -2.81 1.49
C PHE A 88 -41.20 -1.54 1.17
N TYR A 89 -41.04 -0.64 2.14
CA TYR A 89 -40.32 0.63 1.95
C TYR A 89 -38.81 0.41 1.86
N PHE A 90 -38.28 -0.49 2.69
CA PHE A 90 -36.89 -0.89 2.64
C PHE A 90 -36.56 -1.53 1.28
N PHE A 91 -37.32 -2.54 0.85
CA PHE A 91 -37.05 -3.29 -0.37
C PHE A 91 -37.15 -2.40 -1.61
N GLN A 92 -38.13 -1.49 -1.66
CA GLN A 92 -38.21 -0.49 -2.74
C GLN A 92 -36.96 0.41 -2.79
N SER A 93 -36.50 0.85 -1.62
CA SER A 93 -35.28 1.67 -1.51
C SER A 93 -34.03 0.88 -1.94
N TRP A 94 -33.94 -0.39 -1.55
CA TRP A 94 -32.84 -1.29 -1.89
C TRP A 94 -32.81 -1.62 -3.39
N TYR A 95 -33.98 -1.82 -4.01
CA TYR A 95 -34.11 -2.02 -5.45
C TYR A 95 -33.60 -0.81 -6.23
N ARG A 96 -34.08 0.39 -5.90
CA ARG A 96 -33.67 1.64 -6.57
C ARG A 96 -32.19 1.95 -6.36
N PHE A 97 -31.67 1.66 -5.17
CA PHE A 97 -30.25 1.75 -4.88
C PHE A 97 -29.44 0.81 -5.78
N THR A 98 -29.85 -0.46 -5.88
CA THR A 98 -29.21 -1.47 -6.74
C THR A 98 -29.21 -1.04 -8.22
N ASP A 99 -30.32 -0.48 -8.72
CA ASP A 99 -30.39 0.06 -10.09
C ASP A 99 -29.47 1.25 -10.32
N SER A 100 -29.38 2.14 -9.33
CA SER A 100 -28.49 3.30 -9.40
C SER A 100 -27.02 2.89 -9.47
N LEU A 101 -26.63 1.79 -8.80
CA LEU A 101 -25.27 1.25 -8.88
C LEU A 101 -24.94 0.76 -10.30
N LYS A 102 -25.90 0.12 -10.99
CA LYS A 102 -25.70 -0.39 -12.36
C LYS A 102 -25.51 0.74 -13.38
N ALA A 103 -26.02 1.94 -13.09
CA ALA A 103 -25.91 3.10 -13.97
C ALA A 103 -24.54 3.81 -13.90
N ILE A 104 -23.67 3.43 -12.95
CA ILE A 104 -22.35 4.05 -12.78
C ILE A 104 -21.43 3.66 -13.93
N ASP A 105 -20.76 4.65 -14.55
CA ASP A 105 -19.72 4.40 -15.56
C ASP A 105 -18.60 3.52 -14.97
N GLY A 106 -18.37 2.37 -15.59
CA GLY A 106 -17.37 1.41 -15.14
C GLY A 106 -17.91 0.26 -14.28
N VAL A 107 -19.19 0.24 -13.92
CA VAL A 107 -19.85 -0.94 -13.32
C VAL A 107 -20.37 -1.83 -14.44
N GLU A 108 -19.89 -3.07 -14.50
CA GLU A 108 -20.28 -4.04 -15.54
C GLU A 108 -21.53 -4.82 -15.15
N ASN A 109 -21.61 -5.23 -13.88
CA ASN A 109 -22.70 -6.04 -13.39
C ASN A 109 -22.95 -5.81 -11.90
N VAL A 110 -24.20 -6.03 -11.48
CA VAL A 110 -24.64 -5.94 -10.09
C VAL A 110 -25.48 -7.16 -9.77
N LEU A 111 -25.04 -7.94 -8.78
CA LEU A 111 -25.76 -9.08 -8.25
C LEU A 111 -26.33 -8.69 -6.88
N SER A 112 -27.65 -8.87 -6.72
CA SER A 112 -28.40 -8.53 -5.50
C SER A 112 -29.69 -9.35 -5.48
N ILE A 113 -30.33 -9.47 -4.31
CA ILE A 113 -31.65 -10.10 -4.17
C ILE A 113 -32.66 -9.52 -5.16
N CYS A 114 -32.68 -8.19 -5.34
CA CYS A 114 -33.59 -7.48 -6.24
C CYS A 114 -33.34 -7.77 -7.73
N LYS A 115 -32.21 -8.38 -8.07
CA LYS A 115 -31.80 -8.72 -9.45
C LYS A 115 -31.53 -10.23 -9.58
N SER A 116 -32.18 -11.02 -8.73
CA SER A 116 -32.16 -12.48 -8.80
C SER A 116 -32.99 -13.00 -9.97
N TYR A 117 -32.63 -14.21 -10.42
CA TYR A 117 -33.28 -14.91 -11.50
C TYR A 117 -33.79 -16.26 -10.98
N ILE A 118 -34.83 -16.76 -11.64
CA ILE A 118 -35.34 -18.12 -11.47
C ILE A 118 -35.24 -18.84 -12.81
N ALA A 119 -34.78 -20.08 -12.78
CA ALA A 119 -34.95 -21.00 -13.89
C ALA A 119 -36.29 -21.71 -13.73
N SER A 120 -37.07 -21.77 -14.80
CA SER A 120 -38.33 -22.52 -14.86
C SER A 120 -38.42 -23.26 -16.18
N LYS A 121 -39.09 -24.42 -16.18
CA LYS A 121 -39.38 -25.14 -17.43
C LYS A 121 -40.67 -24.58 -18.02
N ASP A 122 -40.58 -24.05 -19.24
CA ASP A 122 -41.75 -23.63 -20.00
C ASP A 122 -42.58 -24.88 -20.35
N THR A 123 -43.77 -24.97 -19.79
CA THR A 123 -44.70 -26.10 -19.96
C THR A 123 -45.18 -26.25 -21.41
N SER A 124 -45.13 -25.18 -22.21
CA SER A 124 -45.60 -25.18 -23.60
C SER A 124 -44.51 -25.59 -24.60
N THR A 125 -43.26 -25.17 -24.38
CA THR A 125 -42.13 -25.46 -25.28
C THR A 125 -41.20 -26.55 -24.77
N GLY A 126 -41.33 -26.95 -23.50
CA GLY A 126 -40.44 -27.88 -22.80
C GLY A 126 -39.02 -27.32 -22.56
N LYS A 127 -38.76 -26.06 -22.90
CA LYS A 127 -37.44 -25.42 -22.80
C LYS A 127 -37.25 -24.75 -21.43
N LEU A 128 -36.00 -24.65 -21.01
CA LEU A 128 -35.63 -23.87 -19.83
C LEU A 128 -35.72 -22.37 -20.13
N SER A 129 -36.43 -21.63 -19.29
CA SER A 129 -36.52 -20.17 -19.34
C SER A 129 -35.95 -19.59 -18.05
N ILE A 130 -35.09 -18.57 -18.18
CA ILE A 130 -34.50 -17.84 -17.06
C ILE A 130 -35.16 -16.46 -17.01
N THR A 131 -35.92 -16.19 -15.96
CA THR A 131 -36.68 -14.94 -15.78
C THR A 131 -36.26 -14.26 -14.48
N PRO A 132 -36.31 -12.92 -14.41
CA PRO A 132 -36.04 -12.20 -13.17
C PRO A 132 -37.13 -12.51 -12.14
N VAL A 133 -36.75 -12.76 -10.88
CA VAL A 133 -37.71 -12.92 -9.78
C VAL A 133 -38.40 -11.58 -9.50
N PHE A 134 -37.65 -10.47 -9.56
CA PHE A 134 -38.17 -9.12 -9.33
C PHE A 134 -38.03 -8.27 -10.61
N PRO A 135 -38.95 -8.42 -11.59
CA PRO A 135 -38.84 -7.75 -12.89
C PRO A 135 -38.91 -6.23 -12.78
N ASN A 136 -39.72 -5.71 -11.86
CA ASN A 136 -39.88 -4.29 -11.59
C ASN A 136 -39.81 -4.03 -10.09
N VAL A 137 -39.72 -2.76 -9.72
CA VAL A 137 -39.93 -2.31 -8.34
C VAL A 137 -41.34 -2.74 -7.90
N PRO A 138 -41.47 -3.55 -6.82
CA PRO A 138 -42.78 -3.96 -6.31
C PRO A 138 -43.65 -2.74 -5.97
N LYS A 139 -44.93 -2.80 -6.33
CA LYS A 139 -45.89 -1.70 -6.15
C LYS A 139 -46.73 -1.84 -4.90
N SER A 140 -46.82 -3.04 -4.32
CA SER A 140 -47.54 -3.30 -3.08
C SER A 140 -46.80 -4.33 -2.20
N SER A 141 -47.13 -4.36 -0.91
CA SER A 141 -46.62 -5.39 0.02
C SER A 141 -47.03 -6.80 -0.42
N HIS A 142 -48.26 -6.99 -0.90
CA HIS A 142 -48.75 -8.29 -1.38
C HIS A 142 -47.96 -8.80 -2.61
N GLU A 143 -47.61 -7.92 -3.54
CA GLU A 143 -46.74 -8.28 -4.67
C GLU A 143 -45.35 -8.70 -4.16
N LEU A 144 -44.78 -7.94 -3.23
CA LEU A 144 -43.49 -8.28 -2.62
C LEU A 144 -43.52 -9.62 -1.88
N ASP A 145 -44.58 -9.90 -1.11
CA ASP A 145 -44.74 -11.17 -0.39
C ASP A 145 -44.85 -12.36 -1.35
N SER A 146 -45.55 -12.19 -2.47
CA SER A 146 -45.64 -13.24 -3.50
C SER A 146 -44.27 -13.53 -4.13
N LEU A 147 -43.49 -12.49 -4.44
CA LEU A 147 -42.16 -12.63 -5.03
C LEU A 147 -41.11 -13.12 -4.00
N LYS A 148 -41.30 -12.77 -2.73
CA LYS A 148 -40.49 -13.24 -1.60
C LYS A 148 -40.55 -14.77 -1.50
N GLU A 149 -41.74 -15.37 -1.55
CA GLU A 149 -41.88 -16.83 -1.49
C GLU A 149 -41.14 -17.52 -2.63
N ILE A 150 -41.18 -16.94 -3.84
CA ILE A 150 -40.41 -17.43 -4.98
C ILE A 150 -38.91 -17.32 -4.70
N PHE A 151 -38.41 -16.19 -4.20
CA PHE A 151 -36.99 -16.02 -3.90
C PHE A 151 -36.51 -16.98 -2.81
N LEU A 152 -37.25 -17.11 -1.71
CA LEU A 152 -36.95 -18.03 -0.61
C LEU A 152 -37.06 -19.49 -1.03
N SER A 153 -37.64 -19.78 -2.20
CA SER A 153 -37.64 -21.12 -2.77
C SER A 153 -36.30 -21.53 -3.39
N LEU A 154 -35.33 -20.61 -3.54
CA LEU A 154 -34.09 -20.81 -4.30
C LEU A 154 -32.85 -20.93 -3.38
N PRO A 155 -32.41 -22.15 -3.02
CA PRO A 155 -31.25 -22.35 -2.13
C PRO A 155 -29.94 -21.80 -2.71
N PHE A 156 -29.88 -21.63 -4.03
CA PHE A 156 -28.71 -21.12 -4.76
C PHE A 156 -28.20 -19.78 -4.23
N TYR A 157 -29.09 -18.91 -3.74
CA TYR A 157 -28.76 -17.56 -3.28
C TYR A 157 -28.46 -17.47 -1.77
N GLU A 158 -28.87 -18.47 -1.01
CA GLU A 158 -28.68 -18.52 0.45
C GLU A 158 -27.19 -18.63 0.81
N GLY A 159 -26.71 -17.77 1.69
CA GLY A 159 -25.31 -17.69 2.09
C GLY A 159 -24.38 -17.04 1.05
N LYS A 160 -24.94 -16.52 -0.06
CA LYS A 160 -24.18 -15.77 -1.09
C LYS A 160 -24.58 -14.31 -1.17
N ILE A 161 -25.88 -14.03 -1.25
CA ILE A 161 -26.45 -12.66 -1.32
C ILE A 161 -27.51 -12.37 -0.25
N TYR A 162 -27.93 -13.42 0.46
CA TYR A 162 -28.91 -13.38 1.52
C TYR A 162 -28.53 -14.38 2.61
N GLU A 163 -28.45 -13.93 3.86
CA GLU A 163 -28.22 -14.79 5.02
C GLU A 163 -29.56 -15.03 5.75
N PRO A 164 -30.09 -16.27 5.75
CA PRO A 164 -31.40 -16.55 6.34
C PRO A 164 -31.48 -16.31 7.85
N GLU A 165 -30.40 -16.57 8.60
CA GLU A 165 -30.42 -16.51 10.07
C GLU A 165 -30.54 -15.09 10.61
N THR A 166 -29.83 -14.14 10.01
CA THR A 166 -29.77 -12.75 10.47
C THR A 166 -30.64 -11.82 9.63
N GLY A 167 -31.03 -12.24 8.42
CA GLY A 167 -31.69 -11.41 7.43
C GLY A 167 -30.75 -10.44 6.71
N ALA A 168 -29.42 -10.56 6.89
CA ALA A 168 -28.44 -9.75 6.17
C ALA A 168 -28.54 -9.96 4.66
N THR A 169 -28.35 -8.89 3.88
CA THR A 169 -28.30 -8.95 2.43
C THR A 169 -27.06 -8.26 1.88
N LEU A 170 -26.60 -8.74 0.73
CA LEU A 170 -25.40 -8.29 0.06
C LEU A 170 -25.71 -7.93 -1.41
N VAL A 171 -25.12 -6.83 -1.86
CA VAL A 171 -24.97 -6.48 -3.28
C VAL A 171 -23.51 -6.64 -3.68
N ALA A 172 -23.25 -7.46 -4.69
CA ALA A 172 -21.94 -7.58 -5.33
C ALA A 172 -21.91 -6.74 -6.61
N VAL A 173 -20.98 -5.78 -6.67
CA VAL A 173 -20.79 -4.85 -7.79
C VAL A 173 -19.48 -5.20 -8.50
N ARG A 174 -19.57 -5.64 -9.75
CA ARG A 174 -18.39 -5.92 -10.59
C ARG A 174 -17.95 -4.65 -11.30
N ILE A 175 -16.72 -4.23 -11.05
CA ILE A 175 -16.10 -3.05 -11.67
C ILE A 175 -15.25 -3.51 -12.85
N SER A 176 -15.33 -2.79 -13.96
CA SER A 176 -14.54 -3.08 -15.16
C SER A 176 -13.04 -3.00 -14.87
N LYS A 177 -12.27 -3.91 -15.49
CA LYS A 177 -10.82 -3.98 -15.30
C LYS A 177 -10.11 -2.68 -15.66
N ALA A 178 -10.53 -2.05 -16.76
CA ALA A 178 -9.98 -0.78 -17.24
C ALA A 178 -10.11 0.35 -16.19
N LYS A 179 -11.24 0.40 -15.47
CA LYS A 179 -11.46 1.38 -14.41
C LYS A 179 -10.75 0.97 -13.12
N LEU A 180 -10.78 -0.31 -12.76
CA LEU A 180 -10.17 -0.85 -11.55
C LEU A 180 -8.66 -0.59 -11.46
N ASP A 181 -7.93 -0.77 -12.55
CA ASP A 181 -6.47 -0.59 -12.59
C ASP A 181 -6.04 0.85 -12.89
N SER A 182 -6.96 1.81 -12.78
CA SER A 182 -6.74 3.22 -13.08
C SER A 182 -7.14 4.14 -11.92
N LYS A 183 -6.78 5.42 -12.03
CA LYS A 183 -7.23 6.46 -11.10
C LYS A 183 -8.75 6.62 -11.07
N ASP A 184 -9.46 6.22 -12.13
CA ASP A 184 -10.92 6.27 -12.17
C ASP A 184 -11.57 5.31 -11.17
N ARG A 185 -10.87 4.28 -10.67
CA ARG A 185 -11.35 3.44 -9.57
C ARG A 185 -11.83 4.26 -8.38
N ILE A 186 -11.08 5.31 -8.02
CA ILE A 186 -11.42 6.20 -6.90
C ILE A 186 -12.77 6.87 -7.15
N LYS A 187 -13.05 7.30 -8.38
CA LYS A 187 -14.32 7.94 -8.74
C LYS A 187 -15.48 6.94 -8.62
N VAL A 188 -15.33 5.74 -9.18
CA VAL A 188 -16.35 4.68 -9.12
C VAL A 188 -16.67 4.32 -7.67
N VAL A 189 -15.65 4.05 -6.86
CA VAL A 189 -15.83 3.69 -5.44
C VAL A 189 -16.46 4.83 -4.64
N ASN A 190 -16.04 6.09 -4.87
CA ASN A 190 -16.64 7.24 -4.19
C ASN A 190 -18.09 7.48 -4.61
N GLU A 191 -18.44 7.23 -5.87
CA GLU A 191 -19.82 7.31 -6.35
C GLU A 191 -20.71 6.23 -5.73
N ILE A 192 -20.20 5.00 -5.64
CA ILE A 192 -20.86 3.90 -4.91
C ILE A 192 -21.10 4.29 -3.44
N LYS A 193 -20.07 4.79 -2.75
CA LYS A 193 -20.19 5.26 -1.35
C LYS A 193 -21.17 6.42 -1.21
N ARG A 194 -21.20 7.34 -2.17
CA ARG A 194 -22.16 8.46 -2.18
C ARG A 194 -23.61 7.94 -2.27
N LEU A 195 -23.87 7.00 -3.18
CA LEU A 195 -25.19 6.39 -3.29
C LEU A 195 -25.57 5.61 -2.03
N GLY A 196 -24.62 4.88 -1.43
CA GLY A 196 -24.89 4.13 -0.22
C GLY A 196 -25.12 5.03 1.00
N ASN A 197 -24.38 6.14 1.12
CA ASN A 197 -24.67 7.17 2.15
C ASN A 197 -26.07 7.77 1.97
N ASN A 198 -26.50 8.05 0.73
CA ASN A 198 -27.86 8.51 0.45
C ASN A 198 -28.92 7.45 0.82
N PHE A 199 -28.61 6.18 0.63
CA PHE A 199 -29.48 5.09 1.09
C PHE A 199 -29.57 5.07 2.61
N THR A 200 -28.44 5.12 3.32
CA THR A 200 -28.40 5.14 4.80
C THR A 200 -29.15 6.33 5.37
N LEU A 201 -29.01 7.53 4.79
CA LEU A 201 -29.76 8.71 5.21
C LEU A 201 -31.29 8.55 5.04
N LYS A 202 -31.73 7.79 4.04
CA LYS A 202 -33.16 7.56 3.77
C LYS A 202 -33.77 6.46 4.63
N THR A 203 -33.02 5.39 4.89
CA THR A 203 -33.55 4.18 5.56
C THR A 203 -33.15 4.09 7.04
N GLY A 204 -32.16 4.88 7.47
CA GLY A 204 -31.51 4.73 8.77
C GLY A 204 -30.68 3.45 8.90
N LYS A 205 -30.46 2.72 7.80
CA LYS A 205 -29.70 1.46 7.80
C LYS A 205 -28.30 1.68 7.25
N GLU A 206 -27.30 1.43 8.09
CA GLU A 206 -25.90 1.56 7.70
C GLU A 206 -25.52 0.50 6.65
N ILE A 207 -24.79 0.93 5.62
CA ILE A 207 -24.18 0.04 4.64
C ILE A 207 -22.72 -0.17 5.02
N HIS A 208 -22.31 -1.44 5.04
CA HIS A 208 -20.93 -1.88 5.16
C HIS A 208 -20.34 -2.13 3.77
N TYR A 209 -19.08 -1.75 3.55
CA TYR A 209 -18.41 -1.83 2.25
C TYR A 209 -17.15 -2.68 2.35
N SER A 210 -16.98 -3.62 1.42
CA SER A 210 -15.76 -4.42 1.35
C SER A 210 -15.48 -4.89 -0.08
N GLY A 211 -14.57 -5.86 -0.21
CA GLY A 211 -14.05 -6.36 -1.48
C GLY A 211 -12.78 -5.64 -1.93
N LEU A 212 -12.06 -6.29 -2.83
CA LEU A 212 -10.74 -5.85 -3.27
C LEU A 212 -10.72 -4.44 -3.87
N PRO A 213 -11.72 -3.99 -4.67
CA PRO A 213 -11.74 -2.61 -5.17
C PRO A 213 -11.81 -1.55 -4.05
N MET A 214 -12.58 -1.82 -2.99
CA MET A 214 -12.70 -0.92 -1.83
C MET A 214 -11.39 -0.87 -1.06
N ILE A 215 -10.86 -2.04 -0.67
CA ILE A 215 -9.59 -2.16 0.07
C ILE A 215 -8.45 -1.48 -0.69
N ARG A 216 -8.30 -1.78 -1.99
CA ARG A 216 -7.26 -1.18 -2.84
C ARG A 216 -7.42 0.33 -3.02
N THR A 217 -8.64 0.85 -2.96
CA THR A 217 -8.90 2.29 -3.06
C THR A 217 -8.50 2.98 -1.77
N VAL A 218 -8.95 2.48 -0.61
CA VAL A 218 -8.60 3.01 0.71
C VAL A 218 -7.09 3.05 0.90
N MET A 219 -6.40 1.93 0.62
CA MET A 219 -4.94 1.85 0.70
C MET A 219 -4.26 2.87 -0.22
N ALA A 220 -4.68 2.98 -1.49
CA ALA A 220 -4.07 3.92 -2.43
C ALA A 220 -4.27 5.38 -2.04
N THR A 221 -5.46 5.74 -1.50
CA THR A 221 -5.74 7.10 -1.05
C THR A 221 -5.01 7.44 0.26
N GLN A 222 -4.98 6.50 1.21
CA GLN A 222 -4.24 6.67 2.48
C GLN A 222 -2.75 6.90 2.21
N VAL A 223 -2.13 6.07 1.36
CA VAL A 223 -0.72 6.25 0.98
C VAL A 223 -0.47 7.63 0.35
N ALA A 224 -1.37 8.10 -0.52
CA ALA A 224 -1.22 9.39 -1.18
C ALA A 224 -1.34 10.57 -0.20
N ASP A 225 -2.33 10.52 0.70
CA ASP A 225 -2.59 11.56 1.69
C ASP A 225 -1.49 11.59 2.77
N GLU A 226 -1.09 10.41 3.25
CA GLU A 226 -0.02 10.26 4.24
C GLU A 226 1.35 10.64 3.69
N LEU A 227 1.65 10.38 2.41
CA LEU A 227 2.93 10.79 1.82
C LEU A 227 3.18 12.29 1.98
N ASN A 228 2.17 13.11 1.69
CA ASN A 228 2.26 14.56 1.84
C ASN A 228 2.40 14.97 3.30
N LEU A 229 1.63 14.37 4.19
CA LEU A 229 1.70 14.61 5.62
C LEU A 229 3.07 14.22 6.19
N PHE A 230 3.59 13.05 5.86
CA PHE A 230 4.90 12.57 6.30
C PHE A 230 6.03 13.46 5.80
N LEU A 231 5.98 13.89 4.54
CA LEU A 231 6.99 14.82 4.01
C LEU A 231 6.96 16.16 4.74
N LEU A 232 5.77 16.72 4.99
CA LEU A 232 5.62 17.97 5.71
C LEU A 232 6.10 17.85 7.17
N LEU A 233 5.67 16.81 7.87
CA LEU A 233 6.07 16.54 9.25
C LEU A 233 7.56 16.25 9.36
N ALA A 234 8.12 15.45 8.45
CA ALA A 234 9.55 15.17 8.43
C ALA A 234 10.35 16.46 8.23
N ALA A 235 9.96 17.32 7.27
CA ALA A 235 10.61 18.62 7.06
C ALA A 235 10.48 19.56 8.28
N LEU A 236 9.29 19.62 8.91
CA LEU A 236 9.03 20.47 10.06
C LEU A 236 9.82 20.03 11.29
N ILE A 237 9.73 18.75 11.66
CA ILE A 237 10.45 18.17 12.81
C ILE A 237 11.96 18.33 12.60
N THR A 238 12.43 18.03 11.40
CA THR A 238 13.82 18.23 11.01
C THR A 238 14.26 19.67 11.16
N GLY A 239 13.48 20.60 10.60
CA GLY A 239 13.80 22.02 10.66
C GLY A 239 13.90 22.50 12.11
N LEU A 240 13.00 22.03 12.97
CA LEU A 240 12.99 22.31 14.40
C LEU A 240 14.22 21.72 15.11
N VAL A 241 14.57 20.45 14.86
CA VAL A 241 15.77 19.81 15.43
C VAL A 241 17.04 20.54 14.97
N LEU A 242 17.17 20.85 13.69
CA LEU A 242 18.31 21.60 13.16
C LEU A 242 18.38 23.01 13.75
N LEU A 243 17.24 23.67 13.96
CA LEU A 243 17.18 24.99 14.58
C LEU A 243 17.66 24.94 16.02
N ILE A 244 17.25 23.92 16.79
CA ILE A 244 17.69 23.71 18.17
C ILE A 244 19.20 23.44 18.24
N LEU A 245 19.70 22.56 17.36
CA LEU A 245 21.10 22.13 17.37
C LEU A 245 22.05 23.22 16.84
N LEU A 246 21.77 23.78 15.66
CA LEU A 246 22.68 24.68 14.96
C LEU A 246 22.41 26.15 15.27
N ARG A 247 21.23 26.49 15.83
CA ARG A 247 20.81 27.87 16.18
C ARG A 247 21.05 28.88 15.05
N SER A 248 20.89 28.42 13.81
CA SER A 248 21.18 29.18 12.59
C SER A 248 20.08 28.96 11.57
N LEU A 249 19.31 30.01 11.27
CA LEU A 249 18.26 29.96 10.25
C LEU A 249 18.83 29.63 8.87
N TYR A 250 20.01 30.17 8.53
CA TYR A 250 20.70 29.82 7.29
C TYR A 250 21.00 28.32 7.22
N ALA A 251 21.52 27.74 8.31
CA ALA A 251 21.81 26.31 8.34
C ALA A 251 20.57 25.45 8.17
N VAL A 252 19.45 25.84 8.78
CA VAL A 252 18.17 25.16 8.64
C VAL A 252 17.65 25.24 7.21
N VAL A 253 17.53 26.46 6.66
CA VAL A 253 16.96 26.69 5.32
C VAL A 253 17.76 25.95 4.24
N PHE A 254 19.09 26.04 4.27
CA PHE A 254 19.90 25.37 3.26
C PHE A 254 19.97 23.85 3.42
N SER A 255 19.87 23.33 4.64
CA SER A 255 19.73 21.88 4.85
C SER A 255 18.39 21.37 4.32
N LEU A 256 17.30 22.11 4.56
CA LEU A 256 15.99 21.80 4.00
C LEU A 256 15.99 21.90 2.47
N LEU A 257 16.75 22.84 1.90
CA LEU A 257 16.94 22.95 0.45
C LEU A 257 17.67 21.72 -0.13
N VAL A 258 18.76 21.26 0.50
CA VAL A 258 19.46 20.03 0.10
C VAL A 258 18.52 18.83 0.13
N VAL A 259 17.73 18.70 1.19
CA VAL A 259 16.74 17.63 1.34
C VAL A 259 15.63 17.74 0.29
N GLY A 260 15.09 18.94 0.06
CA GLY A 260 14.04 19.19 -0.93
C GLY A 260 14.50 18.84 -2.35
N ILE A 261 15.73 19.21 -2.72
CA ILE A 261 16.34 18.80 -3.99
C ILE A 261 16.42 17.27 -4.07
N SER A 262 16.80 16.60 -2.99
CA SER A 262 16.94 15.14 -2.94
C SER A 262 15.58 14.44 -3.09
N VAL A 263 14.51 15.00 -2.51
CA VAL A 263 13.14 14.53 -2.71
C VAL A 263 12.72 14.69 -4.18
N VAL A 264 12.99 15.85 -4.79
CA VAL A 264 12.70 16.09 -6.22
C VAL A 264 13.44 15.09 -7.11
N TRP A 265 14.71 14.81 -6.82
CA TRP A 265 15.49 13.80 -7.54
C TRP A 265 14.91 12.40 -7.35
N THR A 266 14.42 12.07 -6.16
CA THR A 266 13.77 10.78 -5.88
C THR A 266 12.53 10.61 -6.73
N LEU A 267 11.62 11.59 -6.73
CA LEU A 267 10.39 11.56 -7.53
C LEU A 267 10.71 11.53 -9.04
N GLY A 268 11.69 12.32 -9.49
CA GLY A 268 12.15 12.31 -10.88
C GLY A 268 12.76 10.96 -11.29
N THR A 269 13.54 10.34 -10.43
CA THR A 269 14.17 9.03 -10.68
C THR A 269 13.13 7.92 -10.81
N ILE A 270 12.08 7.92 -9.98
CA ILE A 270 10.96 6.97 -10.08
C ILE A 270 10.35 7.03 -11.49
N VAL A 271 10.06 8.24 -11.97
CA VAL A 271 9.47 8.45 -13.30
C VAL A 271 10.45 8.10 -14.42
N LEU A 272 11.74 8.46 -14.30
CA LEU A 272 12.75 8.17 -15.32
C LEU A 272 12.99 6.68 -15.53
N LEU A 273 12.86 5.87 -14.48
CA LEU A 273 12.96 4.43 -14.56
C LEU A 273 11.63 3.77 -15.00
N GLY A 274 10.59 4.56 -15.26
CA GLY A 274 9.26 4.07 -15.67
C GLY A 274 8.48 3.40 -14.54
N TYR A 275 8.85 3.64 -13.28
CA TYR A 275 8.19 3.06 -12.12
C TYR A 275 7.03 3.94 -11.64
N LYS A 276 6.11 3.32 -10.90
CA LYS A 276 4.95 3.97 -10.28
C LYS A 276 5.13 4.00 -8.77
N ILE A 277 4.54 4.99 -8.10
CA ILE A 277 4.52 5.00 -6.63
C ILE A 277 3.64 3.85 -6.14
N THR A 278 4.24 2.98 -5.35
CA THR A 278 3.64 1.86 -4.62
C THR A 278 3.67 2.17 -3.11
N LEU A 279 3.03 1.33 -2.29
CA LEU A 279 3.14 1.44 -0.83
C LEU A 279 4.60 1.48 -0.36
N LEU A 280 5.46 0.62 -0.93
CA LEU A 280 6.88 0.57 -0.57
C LEU A 280 7.70 1.74 -1.14
N THR A 281 7.54 2.07 -2.42
CA THR A 281 8.33 3.16 -3.04
C THR A 281 7.91 4.55 -2.55
N GLY A 282 6.67 4.69 -2.04
CA GLY A 282 6.21 5.88 -1.32
C GLY A 282 6.98 6.17 -0.03
N LEU A 283 7.67 5.17 0.56
CA LEU A 283 8.49 5.37 1.76
C LEU A 283 9.88 5.94 1.46
N ILE A 284 10.31 5.96 0.19
CA ILE A 284 11.66 6.41 -0.18
C ILE A 284 11.87 7.90 0.09
N PRO A 285 10.95 8.83 -0.26
CA PRO A 285 11.17 10.25 0.00
C PRO A 285 11.37 10.57 1.50
N PRO A 286 10.56 10.06 2.45
CA PRO A 286 10.84 10.20 3.89
C PRO A 286 12.19 9.60 4.31
N LEU A 287 12.59 8.44 3.79
CA LEU A 287 13.91 7.84 4.09
C LEU A 287 15.07 8.73 3.64
N VAL A 288 14.96 9.30 2.43
CA VAL A 288 15.96 10.21 1.85
C VAL A 288 16.06 11.50 2.66
N VAL A 289 14.95 11.99 3.21
CA VAL A 289 14.95 13.13 4.15
C VAL A 289 15.85 12.84 5.35
N VAL A 290 15.62 11.73 6.04
CA VAL A 290 16.38 11.35 7.25
C VAL A 290 17.89 11.24 6.98
N ILE A 291 18.26 10.59 5.87
CA ILE A 291 19.67 10.42 5.49
C ILE A 291 20.30 11.78 5.10
N GLY A 292 19.57 12.61 4.36
CA GLY A 292 20.05 13.92 3.91
C GLY A 292 20.40 14.87 5.04
N ILE A 293 19.56 14.89 6.07
CA ILE A 293 19.76 15.72 7.25
C ILE A 293 21.02 15.31 7.97
N THR A 294 21.25 14.00 8.11
CA THR A 294 22.45 13.46 8.75
C THR A 294 23.71 13.95 8.03
N ASN A 295 23.73 13.92 6.69
CA ASN A 295 24.83 14.48 5.90
C ASN A 295 25.02 15.98 6.14
N CYS A 296 23.92 16.75 6.16
CA CYS A 296 23.96 18.18 6.44
C CYS A 296 24.54 18.48 7.82
N VAL A 297 24.09 17.75 8.85
CA VAL A 297 24.58 17.92 10.23
C VAL A 297 26.07 17.62 10.32
N TYR A 298 26.55 16.53 9.72
CA TYR A 298 27.98 16.19 9.76
C TYR A 298 28.85 17.26 9.10
N LEU A 299 28.47 17.70 7.89
CA LEU A 299 29.22 18.69 7.12
C LEU A 299 29.20 20.06 7.82
N LEU A 300 28.04 20.51 8.30
CA LEU A 300 27.89 21.81 8.97
C LEU A 300 28.56 21.86 10.33
N ASN A 301 28.45 20.79 11.12
CA ASN A 301 29.08 20.75 12.44
C ASN A 301 30.61 20.83 12.31
N LYS A 302 31.18 20.13 11.34
CA LYS A 302 32.61 20.22 11.06
C LYS A 302 33.03 21.57 10.53
N TYR A 303 32.21 22.19 9.70
CA TYR A 303 32.46 23.54 9.22
C TYR A 303 32.58 24.52 10.38
N HIS A 304 31.66 24.47 11.33
CA HIS A 304 31.73 25.28 12.55
C HIS A 304 33.00 25.00 13.38
N ILE A 305 33.39 23.72 13.54
CA ILE A 305 34.60 23.34 14.28
C ILE A 305 35.87 23.87 13.60
N GLU A 306 36.04 23.68 12.29
CA GLU A 306 37.25 24.10 11.58
C GLU A 306 37.28 25.63 11.39
N PHE A 307 36.14 26.29 11.22
CA PHE A 307 36.05 27.75 11.21
C PHE A 307 36.47 28.35 12.56
N ARG A 308 36.00 27.78 13.67
CA ARG A 308 36.42 28.21 15.02
C ARG A 308 37.94 28.09 15.24
N LYS A 309 38.59 27.10 14.62
CA LYS A 309 40.04 26.89 14.73
C LYS A 309 40.86 27.79 13.81
N SER A 310 40.39 28.01 12.59
CA SER A 310 41.18 28.66 11.54
C SER A 310 40.85 30.13 11.32
N GLY A 311 39.63 30.58 11.66
CA GLY A 311 39.12 31.92 11.35
C GLY A 311 38.89 32.20 9.85
N ASP A 312 39.39 31.33 8.97
CA ASP A 312 39.28 31.44 7.52
C ASP A 312 38.13 30.56 7.00
N LYS A 313 37.12 31.23 6.42
CA LYS A 313 35.92 30.59 5.89
C LYS A 313 36.22 29.61 4.75
N LEU A 314 37.05 30.00 3.79
CA LEU A 314 37.32 29.17 2.61
C LEU A 314 38.16 27.96 3.00
N LYS A 315 39.18 28.18 3.83
CA LYS A 315 40.01 27.10 4.36
C LYS A 315 39.18 26.12 5.21
N ALA A 316 38.24 26.61 6.01
CA ALA A 316 37.34 25.75 6.78
C ALA A 316 36.45 24.87 5.87
N LEU A 317 35.86 25.42 4.81
CA LEU A 317 35.01 24.66 3.87
C LEU A 317 35.81 23.64 3.05
N GLU A 318 37.06 23.97 2.70
CA GLU A 318 37.98 23.04 2.06
C GLU A 318 38.29 21.85 2.99
N LEU A 319 38.63 22.13 4.25
CA LEU A 319 38.94 21.11 5.26
C LEU A 319 37.74 20.23 5.62
N VAL A 320 36.52 20.77 5.55
CA VAL A 320 35.28 19.97 5.73
C VAL A 320 35.17 18.93 4.64
N THR A 321 35.29 19.36 3.39
CA THR A 321 35.18 18.48 2.23
C THR A 321 36.32 17.46 2.22
N GLU A 322 37.53 17.86 2.60
CA GLU A 322 38.69 16.97 2.68
C GLU A 322 38.57 15.92 3.79
N LYS A 323 38.19 16.34 5.01
CA LYS A 323 38.18 15.45 6.19
C LYS A 323 36.90 14.64 6.34
N ILE A 324 35.75 15.22 5.99
CA ILE A 324 34.45 14.54 6.14
C ILE A 324 33.97 13.91 4.86
N GLY A 325 34.36 14.43 3.68
CA GLY A 325 33.91 13.90 2.38
C GLY A 325 34.04 12.38 2.29
N LEU A 326 35.20 11.82 2.68
CA LEU A 326 35.43 10.37 2.70
C LEU A 326 34.52 9.64 3.72
N ALA A 327 34.37 10.17 4.93
CA ALA A 327 33.53 9.57 5.96
C ALA A 327 32.06 9.52 5.51
N THR A 328 31.54 10.65 5.01
CA THR A 328 30.18 10.72 4.46
C THR A 328 30.02 9.85 3.22
N LEU A 329 31.03 9.72 2.36
CA LEU A 329 30.98 8.83 1.20
C LEU A 329 30.77 7.39 1.64
N PHE A 330 31.57 6.90 2.59
CA PHE A 330 31.41 5.53 3.08
C PHE A 330 30.07 5.31 3.77
N THR A 331 29.61 6.25 4.59
CA THR A 331 28.28 6.14 5.25
C THR A 331 27.14 6.06 4.24
N ASN A 332 27.16 6.88 3.17
CA ASN A 332 26.12 6.84 2.15
C ASN A 332 26.28 5.63 1.23
N LEU A 333 27.51 5.22 0.92
CA LEU A 333 27.77 4.06 0.07
C LEU A 333 27.33 2.76 0.73
N THR A 334 27.61 2.58 2.03
CA THR A 334 27.15 1.38 2.76
C THR A 334 25.63 1.35 2.85
N ALA A 335 24.98 2.50 3.08
CA ALA A 335 23.52 2.60 3.04
C ALA A 335 22.96 2.29 1.64
N ALA A 336 23.55 2.87 0.59
CA ALA A 336 23.15 2.64 -0.80
C ALA A 336 23.30 1.17 -1.20
N ILE A 337 24.38 0.51 -0.79
CA ILE A 337 24.57 -0.94 -0.99
C ILE A 337 23.52 -1.72 -0.20
N GLY A 338 23.27 -1.37 1.07
CA GLY A 338 22.25 -2.02 1.90
C GLY A 338 20.87 -2.03 1.26
N PHE A 339 20.42 -0.89 0.72
CA PHE A 339 19.18 -0.82 -0.06
C PHE A 339 19.31 -1.48 -1.44
N GLY A 340 20.45 -1.33 -2.10
CA GLY A 340 20.73 -1.91 -3.41
C GLY A 340 20.67 -3.44 -3.44
N VAL A 341 20.93 -4.12 -2.31
CA VAL A 341 20.79 -5.59 -2.20
C VAL A 341 19.36 -6.05 -2.52
N PHE A 342 18.32 -5.22 -2.27
CA PHE A 342 16.95 -5.57 -2.63
C PHE A 342 16.74 -5.78 -4.14
N TYR A 343 17.60 -5.21 -4.99
CA TYR A 343 17.56 -5.45 -6.44
C TYR A 343 17.79 -6.93 -6.82
N PHE A 344 18.49 -7.69 -5.99
CA PHE A 344 18.74 -9.11 -6.21
C PHE A 344 17.60 -10.02 -5.69
N THR A 345 16.58 -9.45 -5.06
CA THR A 345 15.41 -10.22 -4.62
C THR A 345 14.50 -10.55 -5.80
N SER A 346 13.71 -11.62 -5.72
CA SER A 346 12.83 -12.02 -6.83
C SER A 346 11.55 -11.17 -6.95
N SER A 347 11.23 -10.35 -5.95
CA SER A 347 10.02 -9.53 -5.95
C SER A 347 10.22 -8.21 -6.69
N SER A 348 9.41 -7.95 -7.72
CA SER A 348 9.51 -6.74 -8.55
C SER A 348 9.44 -5.44 -7.73
N VAL A 349 8.55 -5.37 -6.75
CA VAL A 349 8.36 -4.18 -5.91
C VAL A 349 9.60 -3.89 -5.06
N LEU A 350 10.27 -4.93 -4.56
CA LEU A 350 11.51 -4.79 -3.79
C LEU A 350 12.68 -4.39 -4.70
N LYS A 351 12.73 -4.90 -5.94
CA LYS A 351 13.75 -4.50 -6.91
C LYS A 351 13.67 -3.01 -7.24
N GLU A 352 12.47 -2.53 -7.55
CA GLU A 352 12.20 -1.11 -7.83
C GLU A 352 12.58 -0.24 -6.63
N PHE A 353 12.15 -0.64 -5.42
CA PHE A 353 12.47 0.06 -4.18
C PHE A 353 13.99 0.16 -3.93
N GLY A 354 14.70 -0.97 -4.01
CA GLY A 354 16.14 -1.05 -3.75
C GLY A 354 16.97 -0.22 -4.73
N LEU A 355 16.63 -0.29 -6.02
CA LEU A 355 17.33 0.46 -7.06
C LEU A 355 17.13 1.97 -6.90
N VAL A 356 15.88 2.42 -6.74
CA VAL A 356 15.56 3.85 -6.56
C VAL A 356 16.20 4.38 -5.28
N ALA A 357 16.08 3.67 -4.16
CA ALA A 357 16.65 4.11 -2.89
C ALA A 357 18.19 4.19 -2.97
N GLY A 358 18.87 3.16 -3.49
CA GLY A 358 20.32 3.13 -3.60
C GLY A 358 20.89 4.26 -4.49
N LEU A 359 20.26 4.52 -5.63
CA LEU A 359 20.64 5.63 -6.53
C LEU A 359 20.46 6.99 -5.86
N ASN A 360 19.31 7.21 -5.20
CA ASN A 360 19.04 8.51 -4.56
C ASN A 360 19.87 8.75 -3.30
N ILE A 361 20.23 7.71 -2.55
CA ILE A 361 21.20 7.82 -1.45
C ILE A 361 22.59 8.18 -1.98
N SER A 362 23.00 7.63 -3.12
CA SER A 362 24.26 8.05 -3.76
C SER A 362 24.16 9.50 -4.26
N GLY A 363 23.00 9.89 -4.81
CA GLY A 363 22.69 11.26 -5.21
C GLY A 363 22.75 12.25 -4.05
N ILE A 364 22.23 11.90 -2.87
CA ILE A 364 22.21 12.81 -1.71
C ILE A 364 23.60 13.15 -1.20
N PHE A 365 24.54 12.20 -1.30
CA PHE A 365 25.94 12.45 -1.00
C PHE A 365 26.51 13.52 -1.94
N LEU A 366 26.29 13.37 -3.26
CA LEU A 366 26.75 14.33 -4.26
C LEU A 366 26.13 15.72 -4.05
N ILE A 367 24.81 15.77 -3.82
CA ILE A 367 24.07 17.02 -3.57
C ILE A 367 24.63 17.71 -2.32
N SER A 368 24.77 16.98 -1.20
CA SER A 368 25.22 17.58 0.07
C SER A 368 26.68 18.05 0.04
N VAL A 369 27.59 17.28 -0.54
CA VAL A 369 29.02 17.64 -0.65
C VAL A 369 29.25 18.81 -1.62
N VAL A 370 28.39 19.00 -2.61
CA VAL A 370 28.46 20.15 -3.52
C VAL A 370 27.77 21.37 -2.93
N ILE A 371 26.49 21.26 -2.57
CA ILE A 371 25.68 22.41 -2.17
C ILE A 371 26.22 23.06 -0.89
N ILE A 372 26.56 22.28 0.14
CA ILE A 372 26.93 22.85 1.44
C ILE A 372 28.18 23.72 1.32
N PRO A 373 29.32 23.25 0.80
CA PRO A 373 30.51 24.10 0.63
C PRO A 373 30.26 25.30 -0.30
N CYS A 374 29.56 25.09 -1.41
CA CYS A 374 29.32 26.14 -2.39
C CYS A 374 28.46 27.27 -1.82
N VAL A 375 27.32 26.94 -1.21
CA VAL A 375 26.39 27.93 -0.65
C VAL A 375 27.00 28.63 0.55
N PHE A 376 27.61 27.90 1.49
CA PHE A 376 28.21 28.51 2.69
C PHE A 376 29.43 29.38 2.36
N SER A 377 30.06 29.18 1.21
CA SER A 377 31.10 30.09 0.73
C SER A 377 30.57 31.49 0.39
N TYR A 378 29.30 31.62 -0.01
CA TYR A 378 28.63 32.91 -0.29
C TYR A 378 27.96 33.52 0.95
N LEU A 379 27.62 32.71 1.95
CA LEU A 379 26.98 33.17 3.17
C LEU A 379 27.93 33.92 4.12
N PRO A 380 27.38 34.78 5.00
CA PRO A 380 28.15 35.41 6.06
C PRO A 380 28.75 34.37 7.02
N VAL A 381 29.85 34.74 7.67
CA VAL A 381 30.55 33.87 8.62
C VAL A 381 29.63 33.47 9.79
N PRO A 382 29.80 32.24 10.33
CA PRO A 382 29.04 31.79 11.50
C PRO A 382 29.20 32.75 12.68
N LYS A 383 28.09 33.13 13.30
CA LYS A 383 28.10 33.97 14.52
C LYS A 383 28.60 33.15 15.71
N THR A 384 29.24 33.79 16.70
CA THR A 384 29.74 33.14 17.93
C THR A 384 28.65 32.36 18.70
N ALA A 385 27.40 32.81 18.66
CA ALA A 385 26.26 32.09 19.24
C ALA A 385 26.00 30.70 18.59
N GLN A 386 26.36 30.54 17.33
CA GLN A 386 26.23 29.30 16.55
C GLN A 386 27.38 28.32 16.84
N LEU A 387 28.42 28.73 17.57
CA LEU A 387 29.53 27.89 17.99
C LEU A 387 29.38 27.36 19.43
N LYS A 388 28.46 27.95 20.22
CA LYS A 388 28.24 27.60 21.63
C LYS A 388 27.66 26.20 21.86
N TYR A 389 26.99 25.60 20.88
CA TYR A 389 26.44 24.24 21.07
C TYR A 389 27.53 23.18 21.25
N LEU A 390 28.75 23.45 20.76
CA LEU A 390 29.93 22.58 20.95
C LEU A 390 30.37 22.48 22.43
N GLU A 391 29.88 23.36 23.30
CA GLU A 391 30.25 23.44 24.72
C GLU A 391 29.05 23.20 25.66
N HIS A 392 27.97 22.59 25.16
CA HIS A 392 26.79 22.33 25.97
C HIS A 392 27.12 21.41 27.15
N LYS A 393 27.09 21.97 28.37
CA LYS A 393 27.42 21.26 29.62
C LYS A 393 26.62 19.97 29.80
N PHE A 394 25.37 19.93 29.34
CA PHE A 394 24.52 18.75 29.38
C PHE A 394 25.05 17.61 28.50
N LEU A 395 25.38 17.92 27.23
CA LEU A 395 25.93 16.94 26.29
C LEU A 395 27.29 16.42 26.78
N ASN A 396 28.16 17.31 27.27
CA ASN A 396 29.46 16.90 27.82
C ASN A 396 29.29 16.00 29.04
N ARG A 397 28.34 16.29 29.95
CA ARG A 397 28.04 15.42 31.09
C ARG A 397 27.57 14.03 30.67
N ILE A 398 26.74 13.94 29.64
CA ILE A 398 26.31 12.66 29.06
C ILE A 398 27.51 11.91 28.50
N LEU A 399 28.34 12.56 27.69
CA LEU A 399 29.53 11.95 27.09
C LEU A 399 30.53 11.48 28.16
N ASP A 400 30.74 12.26 29.22
CA ASP A 400 31.61 11.90 30.34
C ASP A 400 31.04 10.72 31.12
N THR A 401 29.70 10.63 31.26
CA THR A 401 29.03 9.48 31.87
C THR A 401 29.22 8.22 31.03
N PHE A 402 29.01 8.30 29.71
CA PHE A 402 29.28 7.17 28.80
C PHE A 402 30.74 6.75 28.85
N LYS A 403 31.66 7.71 28.84
CA LYS A 403 33.10 7.46 28.95
C LYS A 403 33.40 6.72 30.26
N PHE A 404 32.88 7.20 31.39
CA PHE A 404 33.04 6.56 32.69
C PHE A 404 32.51 5.12 32.70
N TRP A 405 31.34 4.86 32.11
CA TRP A 405 30.80 3.50 32.01
C TRP A 405 31.65 2.59 31.13
N VAL A 406 32.05 3.06 29.95
CA VAL A 406 32.87 2.29 29.01
C VAL A 406 34.23 1.96 29.60
N THR A 407 34.84 2.87 30.38
CA THR A 407 36.16 2.64 30.98
C THR A 407 36.09 1.78 32.25
N ASN A 408 35.13 2.01 33.14
CA ASN A 408 35.11 1.37 34.46
C ASN A 408 34.25 0.09 34.52
N TYR A 409 33.25 -0.04 33.65
CA TYR A 409 32.29 -1.16 33.66
C TYR A 409 32.33 -2.01 32.37
N ARG A 410 33.45 -2.00 31.64
CA ARG A 410 33.62 -2.71 30.36
C ARG A 410 33.20 -4.19 30.41
N LYS A 411 33.58 -4.93 31.46
CA LYS A 411 33.21 -6.36 31.62
C LYS A 411 31.69 -6.54 31.75
N GLN A 412 31.04 -5.68 32.54
CA GLN A 412 29.59 -5.72 32.73
C GLN A 412 28.87 -5.39 31.42
N ILE A 413 29.35 -4.39 30.67
CA ILE A 413 28.80 -4.04 29.36
C ILE A 413 28.87 -5.23 28.40
N TYR A 414 29.99 -5.97 28.35
CA TYR A 414 30.09 -7.16 27.49
C TYR A 414 29.16 -8.29 27.92
N ILE A 415 29.03 -8.55 29.22
CA ILE A 415 28.12 -9.57 29.74
C ILE A 415 26.67 -9.21 29.41
N ILE A 416 26.26 -7.96 29.66
CA ILE A 416 24.92 -7.46 29.37
C ILE A 416 24.65 -7.51 27.86
N THR A 417 25.60 -7.09 27.04
CA THR A 417 25.46 -7.14 25.57
C THR A 417 25.32 -8.59 25.09
N ALA A 418 26.14 -9.51 25.59
CA ALA A 418 26.04 -10.93 25.25
C ALA A 418 24.69 -11.51 25.68
N LEU A 419 24.21 -11.16 26.88
CA LEU A 419 22.89 -11.57 27.36
C LEU A 419 21.77 -11.04 26.46
N ILE A 420 21.82 -9.75 26.08
CA ILE A 420 20.86 -9.15 25.15
C ILE A 420 20.89 -9.85 23.79
N VAL A 421 22.08 -10.19 23.27
CA VAL A 421 22.23 -10.93 22.01
C VAL A 421 21.60 -12.32 22.12
N VAL A 422 21.83 -13.05 23.22
CA VAL A 422 21.22 -14.37 23.45
C VAL A 422 19.70 -14.26 23.56
N ILE A 423 19.18 -13.31 24.33
CA ILE A 423 17.73 -13.08 24.44
C ILE A 423 17.14 -12.70 23.08
N SER A 424 17.82 -11.85 22.30
CA SER A 424 17.39 -11.45 20.96
C SER A 424 17.39 -12.64 19.99
N ALA A 425 18.36 -13.55 20.09
CA ALA A 425 18.41 -14.77 19.29
C ALA A 425 17.26 -15.75 19.65
N ILE A 426 16.92 -15.87 20.94
CA ILE A 426 15.75 -16.62 21.40
C ILE A 426 14.45 -15.95 20.93
N GLY A 427 14.39 -14.62 20.93
CA GLY A 427 13.25 -13.88 20.37
C GLY A 427 13.11 -14.09 18.87
N MET A 428 14.22 -14.09 18.13
CA MET A 428 14.27 -14.31 16.69
C MET A 428 13.73 -15.69 16.30
N SER A 429 13.99 -16.74 17.09
CA SER A 429 13.46 -18.09 16.81
C SER A 429 11.95 -18.22 17.01
N ARG A 430 11.30 -17.21 17.61
CA ARG A 430 9.84 -17.15 17.81
C ARG A 430 9.12 -16.30 16.77
N ILE A 431 9.84 -15.70 15.82
CA ILE A 431 9.23 -14.90 14.75
C ILE A 431 8.47 -15.84 13.80
N THR A 432 7.16 -15.64 13.69
CA THR A 432 6.32 -16.29 12.69
C THR A 432 6.16 -15.38 11.48
N ALA A 433 6.24 -15.96 10.29
CA ALA A 433 5.97 -15.22 9.06
C ALA A 433 4.44 -15.15 8.84
N THR A 434 3.85 -13.98 9.12
CA THR A 434 2.46 -13.68 8.75
C THR A 434 2.43 -12.89 7.44
N GLY A 435 1.41 -13.14 6.62
CA GLY A 435 1.28 -12.55 5.28
C GLY A 435 -0.16 -12.21 4.92
N PHE A 436 -0.97 -11.89 5.94
CA PHE A 436 -2.38 -11.57 5.76
C PHE A 436 -2.53 -10.12 5.27
N ILE A 437 -3.09 -9.94 4.07
CA ILE A 437 -3.23 -8.64 3.40
C ILE A 437 -4.08 -7.64 4.20
N VAL A 438 -4.98 -8.16 5.05
CA VAL A 438 -5.98 -7.40 5.78
C VAL A 438 -5.51 -7.02 7.19
N ASP A 439 -4.47 -7.68 7.71
CA ASP A 439 -3.94 -7.42 9.06
C ASP A 439 -3.23 -6.05 9.16
N ASP A 440 -2.79 -5.50 8.03
CA ASP A 440 -2.19 -4.16 7.96
C ASP A 440 -3.23 -3.04 8.11
N ILE A 441 -4.54 -3.36 8.10
CA ILE A 441 -5.61 -2.38 8.29
C ILE A 441 -5.75 -2.08 9.80
N PRO A 442 -5.71 -0.81 10.22
CA PRO A 442 -5.91 -0.45 11.61
C PRO A 442 -7.25 -0.98 12.15
N HIS A 443 -7.26 -1.56 13.34
CA HIS A 443 -8.46 -2.16 13.93
C HIS A 443 -9.57 -1.12 14.24
N ASN A 444 -9.20 0.16 14.33
CA ASN A 444 -10.14 1.27 14.52
C ASN A 444 -10.66 1.86 13.19
N ASP A 445 -10.21 1.35 12.03
CA ASP A 445 -10.67 1.81 10.72
C ASP A 445 -12.03 1.20 10.38
N LYS A 446 -12.89 1.98 9.71
CA LYS A 446 -14.21 1.51 9.26
C LYS A 446 -14.11 0.31 8.31
N LEU A 447 -13.04 0.22 7.52
CA LEU A 447 -12.81 -0.91 6.63
C LEU A 447 -12.68 -2.24 7.42
N TYR A 448 -12.04 -2.20 8.60
CA TYR A 448 -11.90 -3.37 9.46
C TYR A 448 -13.25 -3.81 10.03
N THR A 449 -14.06 -2.86 10.53
CA THR A 449 -15.41 -3.16 11.05
C THR A 449 -16.33 -3.71 9.96
N ASP A 450 -16.26 -3.15 8.75
CA ASP A 450 -17.03 -3.61 7.60
C ASP A 450 -16.59 -5.02 7.17
N LEU A 451 -15.30 -5.32 7.18
CA LEU A 451 -14.79 -6.68 6.93
C LEU A 451 -15.32 -7.69 7.95
N LYS A 452 -15.31 -7.34 9.24
CA LYS A 452 -15.85 -8.20 10.30
C LYS A 452 -17.35 -8.47 10.12
N PHE A 453 -18.11 -7.49 9.66
CA PHE A 453 -19.52 -7.69 9.28
C PHE A 453 -19.68 -8.78 8.22
N PHE A 454 -18.88 -8.77 7.14
CA PHE A 454 -18.99 -9.81 6.13
C PHE A 454 -18.43 -11.16 6.57
N GLU A 455 -17.42 -11.19 7.45
CA GLU A 455 -16.94 -12.43 8.06
C GLU A 455 -18.03 -13.10 8.91
N SER A 456 -18.78 -12.33 9.70
CA SER A 456 -19.83 -12.88 10.57
C SER A 456 -21.09 -13.31 9.82
N HIS A 457 -21.44 -12.64 8.71
CA HIS A 457 -22.71 -12.86 8.00
C HIS A 457 -22.61 -13.63 6.68
N PHE A 458 -21.45 -13.63 6.05
CA PHE A 458 -21.24 -14.24 4.73
C PHE A 458 -20.02 -15.16 4.69
N LYS A 459 -19.37 -15.41 5.84
CA LYS A 459 -18.13 -16.17 5.98
C LYS A 459 -16.97 -15.61 5.14
N GLY A 460 -16.95 -14.28 4.98
CA GLY A 460 -15.86 -13.55 4.32
C GLY A 460 -16.17 -13.14 2.87
N VAL A 461 -15.24 -12.38 2.29
CA VAL A 461 -15.39 -11.74 0.96
C VAL A 461 -14.19 -11.98 0.04
N MET A 462 -13.17 -12.67 0.54
CA MET A 462 -11.97 -12.97 -0.21
C MET A 462 -12.18 -14.26 -1.01
N PRO A 463 -11.96 -14.26 -2.33
CA PRO A 463 -12.14 -15.46 -3.14
C PRO A 463 -11.07 -16.50 -2.77
N PHE A 464 -11.49 -17.76 -2.68
CA PHE A 464 -10.63 -18.92 -2.55
C PHE A 464 -10.91 -19.88 -3.71
N ASP A 465 -10.03 -19.86 -4.70
CA ASP A 465 -10.24 -20.56 -5.97
C ASP A 465 -9.59 -21.94 -5.97
N ILE A 466 -10.38 -22.97 -6.30
CA ILE A 466 -9.89 -24.33 -6.53
C ILE A 466 -10.02 -24.66 -8.01
N LEU A 467 -8.89 -24.76 -8.71
CA LEU A 467 -8.86 -25.20 -10.10
C LEU A 467 -8.94 -26.73 -10.17
N ILE A 468 -10.03 -27.24 -10.77
CA ILE A 468 -10.22 -28.67 -11.02
C ILE A 468 -9.97 -28.96 -12.50
N GLU A 469 -8.88 -29.67 -12.79
CA GLU A 469 -8.54 -30.09 -14.15
C GLU A 469 -8.89 -31.56 -14.39
N GLY A 470 -9.66 -31.81 -15.45
CA GLY A 470 -10.02 -33.15 -15.87
C GLY A 470 -8.93 -33.79 -16.74
N LYS A 471 -8.62 -35.06 -16.49
CA LYS A 471 -7.62 -35.84 -17.27
C LYS A 471 -8.00 -36.07 -18.73
N GLU A 472 -9.27 -35.87 -19.09
CA GLU A 472 -9.82 -36.12 -20.42
C GLU A 472 -10.72 -34.97 -20.86
N LYS A 473 -10.87 -34.80 -22.18
CA LYS A 473 -11.82 -33.84 -22.76
C LYS A 473 -13.24 -34.15 -22.29
N ASN A 474 -14.00 -33.12 -21.92
CA ASN A 474 -15.37 -33.22 -21.38
C ASN A 474 -15.50 -33.97 -20.03
N ALA A 475 -14.43 -34.17 -19.27
CA ALA A 475 -14.52 -34.83 -17.96
C ALA A 475 -15.54 -34.17 -17.00
N ILE A 476 -15.68 -32.84 -17.05
CA ILE A 476 -16.62 -32.08 -16.21
C ILE A 476 -18.11 -32.35 -16.57
N LYS A 477 -18.40 -32.89 -17.77
CA LYS A 477 -19.77 -33.28 -18.14
C LYS A 477 -20.18 -34.66 -17.59
N LYS A 478 -19.23 -35.45 -17.11
CA LYS A 478 -19.50 -36.80 -16.58
C LYS A 478 -20.14 -36.67 -15.19
N SER A 479 -21.27 -37.35 -14.97
CA SER A 479 -21.98 -37.34 -13.68
C SER A 479 -21.07 -37.74 -12.50
N ASN A 480 -20.19 -38.73 -12.69
CA ASN A 480 -19.25 -39.15 -11.65
C ASN A 480 -18.28 -38.01 -11.24
N THR A 481 -17.83 -37.19 -12.19
CA THR A 481 -16.98 -36.02 -11.89
C THR A 481 -17.76 -34.98 -11.10
N LEU A 482 -18.99 -34.65 -11.52
CA LEU A 482 -19.85 -33.69 -10.83
C LEU A 482 -20.16 -34.13 -9.39
N LYS A 483 -20.43 -35.42 -9.16
CA LYS A 483 -20.62 -35.98 -7.82
C LYS A 483 -19.38 -35.85 -6.94
N LYS A 484 -18.17 -36.02 -7.50
CA LYS A 484 -16.92 -35.82 -6.75
C LYS A 484 -16.68 -34.35 -6.41
N ILE A 485 -17.04 -33.44 -7.32
CA ILE A 485 -17.01 -32.00 -7.03
C ILE A 485 -18.01 -31.68 -5.92
N ASP A 486 -19.21 -32.25 -5.96
CA ASP A 486 -20.22 -32.07 -4.92
C ASP A 486 -19.75 -32.58 -3.55
N GLN A 487 -19.18 -33.79 -3.50
CA GLN A 487 -18.56 -34.34 -2.28
C GLN A 487 -17.44 -33.45 -1.72
N LEU A 488 -16.63 -32.85 -2.61
CA LEU A 488 -15.61 -31.89 -2.20
C LEU A 488 -16.26 -30.64 -1.60
N GLN A 489 -17.33 -30.12 -2.22
CA GLN A 489 -18.09 -28.98 -1.69
C GLN A 489 -18.67 -29.28 -0.30
N ASP A 490 -19.26 -30.46 -0.11
CA ASP A 490 -19.79 -30.91 1.19
C ASP A 490 -18.68 -31.02 2.24
N THR A 491 -17.52 -31.55 1.87
CA THR A 491 -16.35 -31.64 2.77
C THR A 491 -15.87 -30.25 3.17
N LEU A 492 -15.77 -29.32 2.21
CA LEU A 492 -15.37 -27.94 2.47
C LEU A 492 -16.39 -27.21 3.36
N ALA A 493 -17.68 -27.52 3.23
CA ALA A 493 -18.73 -26.93 4.06
C ALA A 493 -18.64 -27.31 5.55
N THR A 494 -17.90 -28.37 5.91
CA THR A 494 -17.66 -28.72 7.33
C THR A 494 -16.70 -27.76 8.04
N TYR A 495 -15.91 -27.00 7.28
CA TYR A 495 -15.00 -26.00 7.83
C TYR A 495 -15.74 -24.66 7.98
N PRO A 496 -15.76 -24.07 9.19
CA PRO A 496 -16.49 -22.83 9.44
C PRO A 496 -15.97 -21.65 8.62
N GLU A 497 -14.72 -21.69 8.17
CA GLU A 497 -14.05 -20.63 7.41
C GLU A 497 -14.54 -20.51 5.96
N PHE A 498 -15.15 -21.56 5.39
CA PHE A 498 -15.59 -21.53 4.00
C PHE A 498 -17.07 -21.13 3.86
N SER A 499 -17.30 -20.16 2.97
CA SER A 499 -18.62 -19.81 2.47
C SER A 499 -19.16 -20.89 1.53
N LYS A 500 -20.46 -20.81 1.19
CA LYS A 500 -21.04 -21.76 0.23
C LYS A 500 -20.32 -21.64 -1.12
N PRO A 501 -19.80 -22.74 -1.68
CA PRO A 501 -19.00 -22.69 -2.89
C PRO A 501 -19.85 -22.27 -4.10
N LEU A 502 -19.22 -21.65 -5.08
CA LEU A 502 -19.80 -21.39 -6.40
C LEU A 502 -19.08 -22.26 -7.43
N SER A 503 -19.81 -23.20 -8.03
CA SER A 503 -19.24 -24.13 -9.01
C SER A 503 -20.26 -24.48 -10.11
N ILE A 504 -19.82 -25.25 -11.10
CA ILE A 504 -20.73 -25.77 -12.14
C ILE A 504 -21.80 -26.71 -11.55
N VAL A 505 -21.53 -27.38 -10.43
CA VAL A 505 -22.50 -28.27 -9.78
C VAL A 505 -23.68 -27.44 -9.26
N GLU A 506 -23.42 -26.28 -8.65
CA GLU A 506 -24.47 -25.36 -8.18
C GLU A 506 -25.36 -24.87 -9.32
N ALA A 507 -24.76 -24.54 -10.47
CA ALA A 507 -25.51 -24.14 -11.66
C ALA A 507 -26.38 -25.29 -12.20
N ILE A 508 -25.89 -26.53 -12.13
CA ILE A 508 -26.64 -27.72 -12.55
C ILE A 508 -27.77 -28.02 -11.56
N LYS A 509 -27.54 -27.96 -10.24
CA LYS A 509 -28.59 -28.09 -9.21
C LYS A 509 -29.69 -27.05 -9.40
N PHE A 510 -29.31 -25.79 -9.64
CA PHE A 510 -30.25 -24.72 -9.94
C PHE A 510 -31.13 -25.01 -11.18
N ILE A 511 -30.55 -25.59 -12.23
CA ILE A 511 -31.28 -26.03 -13.43
C ILE A 511 -32.13 -27.28 -13.17
N ASN A 512 -31.64 -28.22 -12.36
CA ASN A 512 -32.35 -29.45 -12.00
C ASN A 512 -33.58 -29.14 -11.14
N GLN A 513 -33.47 -28.24 -10.17
CA GLN A 513 -34.58 -27.71 -9.40
C GLN A 513 -35.69 -27.20 -10.33
N ALA A 514 -35.33 -26.42 -11.36
CA ALA A 514 -36.30 -25.95 -12.35
C ALA A 514 -36.99 -27.09 -13.12
N ASN A 515 -36.25 -28.13 -13.48
CA ASN A 515 -36.78 -29.31 -14.18
C ASN A 515 -37.66 -30.19 -13.28
N ALA A 516 -37.41 -30.20 -11.97
CA ALA A 516 -38.14 -30.96 -10.97
C ALA A 516 -39.33 -30.19 -10.37
N GLY A 517 -39.77 -29.10 -11.00
CA GLY A 517 -40.94 -28.34 -10.55
C GLY A 517 -40.69 -27.51 -9.28
N GLY A 518 -39.44 -27.12 -9.01
CA GLY A 518 -39.07 -26.26 -7.88
C GLY A 518 -38.62 -26.99 -6.62
N ASP A 519 -38.50 -28.32 -6.65
CA ASP A 519 -38.01 -29.12 -5.51
C ASP A 519 -36.60 -28.70 -5.09
N LYS A 520 -36.47 -28.26 -3.82
CA LYS A 520 -35.22 -27.77 -3.23
C LYS A 520 -34.15 -28.85 -3.05
N SER A 521 -34.52 -30.13 -3.12
CA SER A 521 -33.62 -31.25 -2.83
C SER A 521 -32.75 -31.71 -4.02
N GLN A 522 -32.89 -31.07 -5.19
CA GLN A 522 -32.37 -31.51 -6.49
C GLN A 522 -31.08 -30.84 -6.98
#